data_AF-A0A2H9L0H5-F1
#
_entry.id   AF-A0A2H9L0H5-F1
#
_cell.length_a   1.000
_cell.length_b   1.000
_cell.length_c   1.000
_cell.angle_alpha   90.00
_cell.angle_beta   90.00
_cell.angle_gamma   90.00
#
_symmetry.space_group_name_H-M   'P 1'
#
loop_
_entity.id
_entity.type
_entity.pdbx_description
1 polymer ?
#
loop_
_entity_poly.entity_id
_entity_poly.type
_entity_poly.pdbx_seq_one_letter_code
_entity_poly.pdbx_strand_id
1 'polypeptide(L)' 'MKARILSYRRGLHTQNPRQFIVEVGEKAKDVIGKKAVWKSSSGKRIAGKVTALHGKKGAV' A
#
# COMPACT_ATOMS: atom_id res chain seq x y z
N MET A 1 -12.86 3.41 0.43
CA MET A 1 -11.80 4.19 -0.25
C MET A 1 -11.09 3.26 -1.21
N LYS A 2 -10.87 3.67 -2.46
CA LYS A 2 -10.07 2.90 -3.43
C LYS A 2 -8.67 3.50 -3.46
N ALA A 3 -7.66 2.66 -3.61
CA ALA A 3 -6.26 3.06 -3.65
C ALA A 3 -5.54 2.22 -4.70
N ARG A 4 -4.44 2.74 -5.25
CA ARG A 4 -3.68 2.07 -6.30
C ARG A 4 -2.38 1.50 -5.73
N ILE A 5 -2.13 0.22 -5.95
CA ILE A 5 -0.82 -0.37 -5.68
C ILE A 5 0.13 0.13 -6.78
N LEU A 6 1.18 0.85 -6.40
CA LEU A 6 2.19 1.37 -7.33
C LEU A 6 3.24 0.29 -7.62
N SER A 7 3.86 -0.21 -6.55
CA SER A 7 4.96 -1.15 -6.64
C SER A 7 5.17 -1.85 -5.30
N TYR A 8 6.03 -2.86 -5.30
CA TYR A 8 6.65 -3.35 -4.08
C TYR A 8 7.63 -2.31 -3.55
N ARG A 9 7.85 -2.31 -2.23
CA ARG A 9 8.93 -1.50 -1.66
C ARG A 9 10.26 -2.01 -2.23
N ARG A 10 10.98 -1.15 -2.93
CA ARG A 10 12.20 -1.50 -3.64
C ARG A 10 13.28 -0.45 -3.46
N GLY A 11 14.53 -0.88 -3.51
CA GLY A 11 15.67 -0.03 -3.80
C GLY A 11 15.95 0.00 -5.30
N LEU A 12 17.15 0.46 -5.67
CA LEU A 12 17.59 0.52 -7.07
C LEU A 12 17.64 -0.88 -7.70
N HIS A 13 18.28 -1.83 -7.00
CA HIS A 13 18.48 -3.21 -7.48
C HIS A 13 17.80 -4.29 -6.63
N THR A 14 17.22 -3.93 -5.48
CA THR A 14 16.60 -4.88 -4.55
C THR A 14 15.10 -4.63 -4.45
N GLN A 15 14.32 -5.70 -4.25
CA GLN A 15 12.88 -5.61 -4.06
C GLN A 15 12.49 -6.38 -2.80
N ASN A 16 11.66 -5.77 -1.95
CA ASN A 16 11.07 -6.41 -0.79
C ASN A 16 9.62 -6.80 -1.10
N PRO A 17 9.33 -8.07 -1.43
CA PRO A 17 8.00 -8.51 -1.84
C PRO A 17 6.99 -8.56 -0.68
N ARG A 18 7.42 -8.37 0.57
CA ARG A 18 6.54 -8.39 1.75
C ARG A 18 5.85 -7.06 2.02
N GLN A 19 6.30 -5.99 1.36
CA GLN A 19 5.79 -4.63 1.57
C GLN A 19 5.40 -4.01 0.23
N PHE A 20 4.28 -3.30 0.24
CA PHE A 20 3.74 -2.60 -0.94
C PHE A 20 3.73 -1.10 -0.69
N ILE A 21 3.90 -0.33 -1.75
CA ILE A 21 3.67 1.10 -1.77
C ILE A 21 2.32 1.33 -2.44
N VAL A 22 1.42 1.99 -1.72
CA VAL A 22 0.04 2.23 -2.13
C VAL A 22 -0.24 3.72 -2.18
N GLU A 23 -0.71 4.21 -3.32
CA GLU A 23 -1.11 5.60 -3.50
C GLU A 23 -2.56 5.78 -3.05
N VAL A 24 -2.73 6.63 -2.03
CA VAL A 24 -4.03 6.95 -1.42
C VAL A 24 -4.41 8.41 -1.65
N GLY A 25 -3.43 9.27 -1.96
CA GLY A 25 -3.60 10.71 -2.16
C GLY A 25 -3.41 11.51 -0.86
N GLU A 26 -3.95 12.73 -0.80
CA GLU A 26 -3.70 13.68 0.30
C GLU A 26 -4.11 13.16 1.68
N LYS A 27 -5.08 12.23 1.73
CA LYS A 27 -5.61 11.62 2.97
C LYS A 27 -4.79 10.43 3.47
N ALA A 28 -3.55 10.29 3.03
CA ALA A 28 -2.63 9.22 3.43
C ALA A 28 -2.39 9.15 4.95
N LYS A 29 -2.39 10.31 5.63
CA LYS A 29 -2.19 10.37 7.09
C LYS A 29 -3.34 9.69 7.85
N ASP A 30 -4.56 9.82 7.34
CA ASP A 30 -5.77 9.33 8.01
C ASP A 30 -5.97 7.82 7.86
N VAL A 31 -5.20 7.17 7.00
CA VAL A 31 -5.28 5.73 6.74
C VAL A 31 -4.21 4.91 7.45
N ILE A 32 -3.27 5.56 8.14
CA ILE A 32 -2.29 4.87 8.98
C ILE A 32 -3.02 4.05 10.06
N GLY A 33 -2.61 2.78 10.22
CA GLY A 33 -3.18 1.86 11.20
C GLY A 33 -4.43 1.11 10.72
N LYS A 34 -5.05 1.51 9.60
CA LYS A 34 -6.22 0.83 9.04
C LYS A 34 -5.84 -0.45 8.29
N LYS A 35 -6.81 -1.36 8.15
CA LYS A 35 -6.66 -2.58 7.35
C LYS A 35 -6.88 -2.27 5.86
N ALA A 36 -5.95 -2.71 5.02
CA ALA A 36 -6.08 -2.71 3.57
C ALA A 36 -6.43 -4.13 3.11
N VAL A 37 -7.41 -4.25 2.21
CA VAL A 37 -7.82 -5.55 1.65
C VAL A 37 -7.76 -5.47 0.14
N TRP A 38 -6.93 -6.32 -0.46
CA TRP A 38 -6.90 -6.55 -1.89
C TRP A 38 -7.69 -7.81 -2.24
N LYS A 39 -8.46 -7.75 -3.33
CA LYS A 39 -9.24 -8.89 -3.84
C LYS A 39 -8.75 -9.24 -5.24
N SER A 40 -8.45 -10.51 -5.49
CA SER A 40 -8.20 -11.01 -6.85
C SER A 40 -9.51 -11.24 -7.60
N SER A 41 -9.45 -11.29 -8.94
CA SER A 41 -10.56 -11.69 -9.79
C SER A 41 -11.09 -13.10 -9.45
N SER A 42 -10.21 -13.99 -8.97
CA SER A 42 -10.54 -15.34 -8.52
C SER A 42 -11.08 -15.42 -7.08
N GLY A 43 -11.33 -14.28 -6.41
CA GLY A 43 -11.95 -14.23 -5.08
C GLY A 43 -10.98 -14.36 -3.89
N LYS A 44 -9.67 -14.47 -4.12
CA LYS A 44 -8.68 -14.45 -3.01
C LYS A 44 -8.66 -13.08 -2.36
N ARG A 45 -8.63 -13.06 -1.03
CA ARG A 45 -8.57 -11.83 -0.22
C ARG A 45 -7.23 -11.78 0.50
N ILE A 46 -6.44 -10.75 0.20
CA ILE A 46 -5.17 -10.49 0.86
C ILE A 46 -5.39 -9.30 1.78
N ALA A 47 -5.29 -9.52 3.08
CA ALA A 47 -5.42 -8.47 4.08
C ALA A 47 -4.04 -8.06 4.60
N GLY A 48 -3.84 -6.75 4.75
CA GLY A 48 -2.65 -6.14 5.33
C GLY A 48 -3.01 -4.96 6.22
N LYS A 49 -2.02 -4.43 6.94
CA LYS A 49 -2.15 -3.21 7.75
C LYS A 49 -1.31 -2.12 7.11
N VAL A 50 -1.85 -0.90 7.05
CA VAL A 50 -1.07 0.28 6.68
C VAL A 50 -0.23 0.70 7.88
N THR A 51 1.09 0.64 7.76
CA THR A 51 2.01 0.88 8.88
C THR A 51 2.57 2.29 8.93
N ALA A 52 2.86 2.90 7.79
CA ALA A 52 3.59 4.15 7.72
C ALA A 52 3.26 4.93 6.45
N LEU A 53 3.67 6.20 6.41
CA LEU A 53 3.68 6.99 5.19
C LEU A 53 4.93 6.69 4.36
N HIS A 54 4.79 6.74 3.05
CA HIS A 54 5.88 6.61 2.10
C HIS A 54 6.06 7.91 1.29
N GLY A 55 7.14 8.65 1.57
CA GLY A 55 7.44 9.91 0.91
C GLY A 55 6.48 11.05 1.27
N LYS A 56 6.42 12.09 0.42
CA LYS A 56 5.61 13.31 0.65
C LYS A 56 4.33 13.39 -0.20
N LYS A 57 4.15 12.51 -1.19
CA LYS A 57 3.06 12.58 -2.17
C LYS A 57 1.80 11.78 -1.78
N GLY A 58 1.64 11.43 -0.51
CA GLY A 58 0.44 10.71 -0.06
C GLY A 58 0.41 9.23 -0.46
N ALA A 59 1.58 8.58 -0.50
CA ALA A 59 1.69 7.13 -0.54
C ALA A 59 1.85 6.57 0.88
N VAL A 60 1.43 5.33 1.08
CA VAL A 60 1.48 4.56 2.33
C VAL A 60 1.90 3.12 2.11
#